data_AF-A0A3M1E320-F1
#
_entry.id   AF-A0A3M1E320-F1
#
_cell.length_a   1.000
_cell.length_b   1.000
_cell.length_c   1.000
_cell.angle_alpha   90.00
_cell.angle_beta   90.00
_cell.angle_gamma   90.00
#
_symmetry.space_group_name_H-M   'P 1'
#
loop_
_entity.id
_entity.type
_entity.pdbx_description
1 polymer ?
#
loop_
_entity_poly.entity_id
_entity_poly.type
_entity_poly.pdbx_seq_one_letter_code
_entity_poly.pdbx_strand_id
1 'polypeptide(L)'
;MGLLVVTAATPASYATFHLMQIEQVIGGVNGDVTAQAIQLRMRSGFQNFVSAARIRAWDANGMNPVMIIDMTSNVMNGNLGDRVLITSPGFPGVTTPTAMPDFTMTNLIPPSYLAAGSLTFESDTGIIYWRLSWGGASYTGSTTGSITNDIDGDFGPPFPGPLPTMDTRALVFLGSASAMSTSNAADYDLTVGDAVFTNNAGVSFTVGGGTPTGACCDDATGTCNEGVTQADCEGGGGRYGGDNSTCMTIDPACVEPTGACCFETTGICDEGLLQGDCESAGGRFGGIGSTCATIDPACPPPPLSISLE
;
A
#
# COMPACT_ATOMS: atom_id res chain seq x y z
N MET A 1 17.27 33.43 62.84
CA MET A 1 17.89 32.78 61.67
C MET A 1 16.91 31.75 61.14
N GLY A 2 16.10 32.15 60.16
CA GLY A 2 15.12 31.25 59.51
C GLY A 2 15.74 30.64 58.26
N LEU A 3 15.82 29.31 58.22
CA LEU A 3 16.32 28.55 57.08
C LEU A 3 15.20 28.44 56.03
N LEU A 4 15.33 29.16 54.93
CA LEU A 4 14.43 29.08 53.78
C LEU A 4 14.80 27.84 52.96
N VAL A 5 14.01 26.78 53.07
CA VAL A 5 14.13 25.60 52.20
C VAL A 5 13.46 25.94 50.86
N VAL A 6 14.26 26.19 49.83
CA VAL A 6 13.78 26.29 48.45
C VAL A 6 13.59 24.87 47.93
N THR A 7 12.35 24.41 47.87
CA THR A 7 11.97 23.20 47.12
C THR A 7 12.07 23.53 45.63
N ALA A 8 13.14 23.08 44.97
CA ALA A 8 13.20 23.08 43.52
C ALA A 8 12.18 22.07 42.99
N ALA A 9 11.11 22.55 42.34
CA ALA A 9 10.27 21.70 41.52
C ALA A 9 11.10 21.25 40.31
N THR A 10 11.48 19.98 40.28
CA THR A 10 11.99 19.36 39.05
C THR A 10 10.89 19.45 38.00
N PRO A 11 11.15 19.93 36.77
CA PRO A 11 10.16 19.83 35.71
C PRO A 11 9.78 18.35 35.56
N ALA A 12 8.49 18.08 35.37
CA ALA A 12 8.02 16.75 35.01
C ALA A 12 8.86 16.26 33.82
N SER A 13 9.63 15.18 34.03
CA SER A 13 10.27 14.48 32.93
C SER A 13 9.14 13.91 32.07
N TYR A 14 8.79 14.56 30.96
CA TYR A 14 8.19 13.85 29.85
C TYR A 14 9.20 12.77 29.50
N ALA A 15 8.92 11.51 29.83
CA ALA A 15 9.82 10.44 29.47
C ALA A 15 9.98 10.48 27.94
N THR A 16 11.19 10.78 27.46
CA THR A 16 11.45 11.07 26.04
C THR A 16 11.66 9.76 25.30
N PHE A 17 10.59 9.15 24.83
CA PHE A 17 10.58 7.85 24.12
C PHE A 17 10.84 8.02 22.63
N HIS A 18 12.04 8.48 22.31
CA HIS A 18 12.39 8.97 20.98
C HIS A 18 13.69 8.38 20.46
N LEU A 19 14.31 7.47 21.21
CA LEU A 19 15.55 6.81 20.82
C LEU A 19 15.22 5.69 19.83
N MET A 20 14.94 6.08 18.58
CA MET A 20 14.43 5.21 17.52
C MET A 20 15.23 5.40 16.24
N GLN A 21 15.33 4.35 15.43
CA GLN A 21 15.85 4.36 14.07
C GLN A 21 14.72 4.09 13.11
N ILE A 22 14.75 4.70 11.92
CA ILE A 22 14.08 4.12 10.75
C ILE A 22 15.00 3.01 10.25
N GLU A 23 14.79 1.77 10.68
CA GLU A 23 15.72 0.68 10.37
C GLU A 23 15.60 0.22 8.93
N GLN A 24 14.39 0.08 8.39
CA GLN A 24 14.19 -0.51 7.07
C GLN A 24 12.95 0.06 6.39
N VAL A 25 13.06 0.39 5.10
CA VAL A 25 11.93 0.94 4.31
C VAL A 25 11.92 0.37 2.90
N ILE A 26 10.74 -0.02 2.44
CA ILE A 26 10.45 -0.43 1.06
C ILE A 26 9.26 0.37 0.53
N GLY A 27 9.43 0.97 -0.66
CA GLY A 27 8.45 1.87 -1.28
C GLY A 27 7.51 1.17 -2.26
N GLY A 28 7.77 -0.10 -2.56
CA GLY A 28 6.95 -0.97 -3.41
C GLY A 28 7.60 -2.35 -3.54
N VAL A 29 6.83 -3.35 -3.93
CA VAL A 29 7.34 -4.72 -4.15
C VAL A 29 7.04 -5.15 -5.58
N ASN A 30 8.09 -5.51 -6.34
CA ASN A 30 7.96 -5.98 -7.74
C ASN A 30 7.15 -5.04 -8.66
N GLY A 31 7.26 -3.73 -8.46
CA GLY A 31 6.53 -2.71 -9.21
C GLY A 31 5.21 -2.27 -8.57
N ASP A 32 4.66 -3.04 -7.62
CA ASP A 32 3.49 -2.64 -6.85
C ASP A 32 3.89 -1.62 -5.78
N VAL A 33 3.71 -0.35 -6.11
CA VAL A 33 3.97 0.79 -5.21
C VAL A 33 2.92 0.94 -4.11
N THR A 34 1.88 0.11 -4.09
CA THR A 34 0.88 0.08 -3.00
C THR A 34 1.27 -0.86 -1.86
N ALA A 35 2.24 -1.76 -2.08
CA ALA A 35 2.82 -2.64 -1.06
C ALA A 35 4.05 -1.98 -0.42
N GLN A 36 3.86 -1.29 0.71
CA GLN A 36 4.90 -0.50 1.37
C GLN A 36 5.08 -0.94 2.83
N ALA A 37 6.31 -0.85 3.33
CA ALA A 37 6.60 -1.10 4.75
C ALA A 37 7.70 -0.19 5.28
N ILE A 38 7.55 0.15 6.55
CA ILE A 38 8.49 0.93 7.36
C ILE A 38 8.69 0.16 8.67
N GLN A 39 9.95 -0.08 9.01
CA GLN A 39 10.33 -0.69 10.28
C GLN A 39 11.10 0.32 11.11
N LEU A 40 10.62 0.57 12.32
CA LEU A 40 11.38 1.28 13.33
C LEU A 40 12.15 0.28 14.19
N ARG A 41 13.30 0.71 14.73
CA ARG A 41 14.08 -0.07 15.71
C ARG A 41 14.45 0.77 16.92
N MET A 42 14.24 0.23 18.11
CA MET A 42 14.54 0.89 19.37
C MET A 42 16.04 0.93 19.63
N ARG A 43 16.58 2.13 19.90
CA ARG A 43 18.01 2.33 20.21
C ARG A 43 18.38 2.16 21.67
N SER A 44 17.38 2.02 22.53
CA SER A 44 17.54 1.83 23.95
C SER A 44 16.38 0.99 24.47
N GLY A 45 16.49 0.52 25.71
CA GLY A 45 15.35 -0.04 26.42
C GLY A 45 14.28 1.02 26.70
N PHE A 46 13.08 0.52 27.02
CA PHE A 46 11.88 1.27 27.39
C PHE A 46 11.35 2.22 26.31
N GLN A 47 11.64 1.99 25.02
CA GLN A 47 11.16 2.85 23.91
C GLN A 47 9.82 2.41 23.32
N ASN A 48 9.01 1.64 24.06
CA ASN A 48 7.74 1.10 23.60
C ASN A 48 6.58 2.12 23.59
N PHE A 49 6.78 3.30 24.17
CA PHE A 49 5.77 4.36 24.25
C PHE A 49 5.78 5.24 23.00
N VAL A 50 5.28 4.70 21.88
CA VAL A 50 5.27 5.39 20.58
C VAL A 50 3.99 6.20 20.31
N SER A 51 3.03 6.24 21.24
CA SER A 51 1.70 6.84 21.06
C SER A 51 1.66 8.37 20.91
N ALA A 52 2.82 9.03 20.87
CA ALA A 52 2.96 10.49 20.70
C ALA A 52 3.96 10.82 19.57
N ALA A 53 4.08 9.89 18.62
CA ALA A 53 4.99 9.97 17.50
C ALA A 53 4.27 9.60 16.21
N ARG A 54 4.80 10.13 15.11
CA ARG A 54 4.22 10.00 13.79
C ARG A 54 5.29 9.87 12.72
N ILE A 55 4.86 9.41 11.56
CA ILE A 55 5.71 9.30 10.38
C ILE A 55 5.16 10.18 9.26
N ARG A 56 6.03 10.98 8.64
CA ARG A 56 5.69 11.79 7.47
C ARG A 56 6.63 11.51 6.30
N ALA A 57 6.06 11.47 5.10
CA ALA A 57 6.82 11.50 3.85
C ALA A 57 6.83 12.92 3.28
N TRP A 58 7.92 13.29 2.61
CA TRP A 58 8.14 14.60 2.02
C TRP A 58 8.65 14.42 0.59
N ASP A 59 8.30 15.36 -0.27
CA ASP A 59 8.73 15.32 -1.67
C ASP A 59 10.24 15.56 -1.85
N ALA A 60 10.70 15.51 -3.10
CA ALA A 60 12.10 15.73 -3.47
C ALA A 60 12.66 17.08 -3.01
N ASN A 61 11.82 18.10 -2.81
CA ASN A 61 12.23 19.41 -2.33
C ASN A 61 12.12 19.55 -0.80
N GLY A 62 11.76 18.49 -0.08
CA GLY A 62 11.47 18.53 1.36
C GLY A 62 10.20 19.31 1.69
N MET A 63 9.30 19.45 0.72
CA MET A 63 8.02 20.14 0.82
C MET A 63 6.88 19.12 0.85
N ASN A 64 5.63 19.62 0.93
CA ASN A 64 4.40 18.82 0.81
C ASN A 64 4.35 17.57 1.71
N PRO A 65 4.37 17.72 3.04
CA PRO A 65 4.33 16.57 3.93
C PRO A 65 3.03 15.76 3.80
N VAL A 66 3.16 14.45 3.67
CA VAL A 66 2.06 13.48 3.77
C VAL A 66 2.18 12.71 5.07
N MET A 67 1.11 12.70 5.87
CA MET A 67 1.04 11.92 7.11
C MET A 67 0.86 10.44 6.78
N ILE A 68 1.90 9.64 6.95
CA ILE A 68 1.86 8.19 6.68
C ILE A 68 1.11 7.47 7.79
N ILE A 69 1.41 7.82 9.05
CA ILE A 69 0.72 7.31 10.22
C ILE A 69 0.94 8.28 11.39
N ASP A 70 -0.10 8.44 12.20
CA ASP A 70 -0.04 9.01 13.55
C ASP A 70 -0.25 7.86 14.55
N MET A 71 0.78 7.51 15.32
CA MET A 71 0.70 6.39 16.26
C MET A 71 0.02 6.89 17.53
N THR A 72 -1.19 6.38 17.78
CA THR A 72 -2.01 6.79 18.94
C THR A 72 -2.02 5.75 20.06
N SER A 73 -1.27 4.66 19.89
CA SER A 73 -1.11 3.58 20.89
C SER A 73 0.35 3.17 21.02
N ASN A 74 0.64 2.48 22.13
CA ASN A 74 1.97 1.97 22.43
C ASN A 74 2.10 0.52 21.98
N VAL A 75 3.33 0.10 21.72
CA VAL A 75 3.65 -1.31 21.51
C VAL A 75 4.00 -1.98 22.85
N MET A 76 4.01 -3.31 22.88
CA MET A 76 4.19 -4.06 24.13
C MET A 76 5.66 -4.18 24.53
N ASN A 77 6.51 -4.58 23.60
CA ASN A 77 7.92 -4.87 23.82
C ASN A 77 8.75 -3.60 23.60
N GLY A 78 9.70 -3.37 24.52
CA GLY A 78 10.44 -2.12 24.63
C GLY A 78 11.95 -2.28 24.80
N ASN A 79 12.52 -3.46 24.58
CA ASN A 79 13.94 -3.70 24.75
C ASN A 79 14.77 -3.04 23.64
N LEU A 80 16.06 -2.88 23.90
CA LEU A 80 17.02 -2.47 22.86
C LEU A 80 16.91 -3.41 21.65
N GLY A 81 16.71 -2.85 20.47
CA GLY A 81 16.60 -3.59 19.22
C GLY A 81 15.21 -4.15 18.92
N ASP A 82 14.24 -4.02 19.83
CA ASP A 82 12.85 -4.33 19.51
C ASP A 82 12.38 -3.41 18.38
N ARG A 83 11.48 -3.94 17.55
CA ARG A 83 11.03 -3.30 16.32
C ARG A 83 9.58 -2.87 16.40
N VAL A 84 9.20 -2.00 15.49
CA VAL A 84 7.81 -1.66 15.22
C VAL A 84 7.62 -1.73 13.71
N LEU A 85 6.72 -2.58 13.26
CA LEU A 85 6.39 -2.77 11.85
C LEU A 85 5.15 -1.97 11.49
N ILE A 86 5.31 -1.04 10.54
CA ILE A 86 4.23 -0.24 9.96
C ILE A 86 4.12 -0.62 8.49
N THR A 87 2.93 -1.03 8.03
CA THR A 87 2.76 -1.46 6.63
C THR A 87 1.56 -0.82 5.97
N SER A 88 1.59 -0.72 4.65
CA SER A 88 0.37 -0.47 3.88
C SER A 88 -0.62 -1.64 4.03
N PRO A 89 -1.91 -1.43 3.71
CA PRO A 89 -2.89 -2.52 3.68
C PRO A 89 -2.53 -3.67 2.71
N GLY A 90 -1.83 -3.38 1.61
CA GLY A 90 -1.45 -4.38 0.60
C GLY A 90 -0.19 -5.19 0.95
N PHE A 91 0.70 -4.66 1.80
CA PHE A 91 1.99 -5.31 2.10
C PHE A 91 1.89 -6.72 2.70
N PRO A 92 0.91 -7.06 3.57
CA PRO A 92 0.74 -8.44 4.03
C PRO A 92 0.58 -9.46 2.89
N GLY A 93 0.03 -9.06 1.74
CA GLY A 93 -0.15 -9.92 0.56
C GLY A 93 1.15 -10.30 -0.16
N VAL A 94 2.26 -9.57 0.08
CA VAL A 94 3.57 -9.80 -0.56
C VAL A 94 4.61 -10.35 0.41
N THR A 95 4.17 -10.98 1.50
CA THR A 95 5.06 -11.54 2.52
C THR A 95 4.69 -12.97 2.86
N THR A 96 5.71 -13.75 3.23
CA THR A 96 5.53 -15.10 3.78
C THR A 96 6.29 -15.21 5.12
N PRO A 97 5.62 -15.57 6.22
CA PRO A 97 4.15 -15.62 6.36
C PRO A 97 3.51 -14.24 6.13
N THR A 98 2.18 -14.19 6.00
CA THR A 98 1.43 -12.94 5.86
C THR A 98 1.76 -11.99 7.01
N ALA A 99 2.21 -10.79 6.69
CA ALA A 99 2.63 -9.81 7.68
C ALA A 99 1.49 -9.45 8.64
N MET A 100 1.82 -9.42 9.93
CA MET A 100 0.97 -8.90 10.98
C MET A 100 1.62 -7.64 11.55
N PRO A 101 1.32 -6.45 11.00
CA PRO A 101 1.96 -5.22 11.39
C PRO A 101 1.50 -4.75 12.77
N ASP A 102 2.32 -3.95 13.45
CA ASP A 102 1.94 -3.27 14.69
C ASP A 102 1.02 -2.08 14.39
N PHE A 103 1.23 -1.42 13.25
CA PHE A 103 0.40 -0.31 12.76
C PHE A 103 0.15 -0.42 11.25
N THR A 104 -1.02 0.01 10.81
CA THR A 104 -1.34 0.14 9.38
C THR A 104 -1.22 1.61 8.96
N MET A 105 -0.57 1.87 7.82
CA MET A 105 -0.48 3.23 7.25
C MET A 105 -1.87 3.81 6.98
N THR A 106 -2.07 5.09 7.30
CA THR A 106 -3.27 5.85 6.92
C THR A 106 -3.16 6.44 5.53
N ASN A 107 -1.95 6.80 5.10
CA ASN A 107 -1.64 7.18 3.73
C ASN A 107 -0.35 6.49 3.28
N LEU A 108 -0.26 6.17 1.99
CA LEU A 108 0.96 5.64 1.39
C LEU A 108 1.99 6.76 1.18
N ILE A 109 3.26 6.38 1.06
CA ILE A 109 4.29 7.23 0.46
C ILE A 109 3.86 7.47 -1.00
N PRO A 110 3.64 8.73 -1.43
CA PRO A 110 3.19 9.00 -2.79
C PRO A 110 4.17 8.47 -3.84
N PRO A 111 3.69 7.89 -4.96
CA PRO A 111 4.56 7.41 -6.04
C PRO A 111 5.53 8.48 -6.56
N SER A 112 5.12 9.75 -6.58
CA SER A 112 5.97 10.87 -6.99
C SER A 112 7.16 11.13 -6.05
N TYR A 113 7.17 10.57 -4.83
CA TYR A 113 8.24 10.77 -3.85
C TYR A 113 9.26 9.62 -3.87
N LEU A 114 8.96 8.52 -4.59
CA LEU A 114 9.79 7.30 -4.56
C LEU A 114 11.14 7.48 -5.26
N ALA A 115 11.21 8.32 -6.30
CA ALA A 115 12.48 8.62 -6.99
C ALA A 115 13.43 9.48 -6.14
N ALA A 116 12.88 10.47 -5.43
CA ALA A 116 13.60 11.32 -4.48
C ALA A 116 12.62 11.90 -3.45
N GLY A 117 12.99 11.84 -2.18
CA GLY A 117 12.10 12.22 -1.09
C GLY A 117 12.73 11.96 0.28
N SER A 118 11.95 12.16 1.33
CA SER A 118 12.38 11.79 2.68
C SER A 118 11.25 11.29 3.55
N LEU A 119 11.60 10.50 4.55
CA LEU A 119 10.71 9.98 5.59
C LEU A 119 11.23 10.47 6.95
N THR A 120 10.35 11.02 7.78
CA THR A 120 10.69 11.44 9.15
C THR A 120 9.94 10.63 10.19
N PHE A 121 10.65 10.24 11.26
CA PHE A 121 10.05 9.84 12.53
C PHE A 121 10.17 11.02 13.49
N GLU A 122 9.04 11.46 14.03
CA GLU A 122 8.95 12.72 14.75
C GLU A 122 7.88 12.68 15.85
N SER A 123 8.05 13.51 16.88
CA SER A 123 6.98 13.75 17.87
C SER A 123 5.78 14.45 17.23
N ASP A 124 4.62 14.38 17.87
CA ASP A 124 3.45 15.18 17.50
C ASP A 124 3.69 16.69 17.56
N THR A 125 4.62 17.10 18.43
CA THR A 125 5.06 18.49 18.57
C THR A 125 5.98 18.97 17.44
N GLY A 126 6.36 18.09 16.51
CA GLY A 126 7.15 18.41 15.33
C GLY A 126 8.67 18.26 15.47
N ILE A 127 9.18 17.76 16.60
CA ILE A 127 10.60 17.41 16.74
C ILE A 127 10.90 16.19 15.86
N ILE A 128 11.79 16.36 14.88
CA ILE A 128 12.29 15.27 14.04
C ILE A 128 13.38 14.53 14.80
N TYR A 129 13.12 13.26 15.11
CA TYR A 129 14.05 12.39 15.82
C TYR A 129 14.87 11.52 14.90
N TRP A 130 14.35 11.19 13.72
CA TRP A 130 15.09 10.48 12.69
C TRP A 130 14.62 10.92 11.31
N ARG A 131 15.54 11.02 10.35
CA ARG A 131 15.24 11.27 8.94
C ARG A 131 15.99 10.29 8.04
N LEU A 132 15.25 9.72 7.09
CA LEU A 132 15.79 8.97 5.96
C LEU A 132 15.43 9.71 4.67
N SER A 133 16.42 10.27 3.99
CA SER A 133 16.32 10.92 2.68
C SER A 133 16.97 10.05 1.60
N TRP A 134 16.40 10.05 0.40
CA TRP A 134 16.87 9.26 -0.74
C TRP A 134 16.77 10.06 -2.05
N GLY A 135 17.37 9.53 -3.12
CA GLY A 135 17.42 10.16 -4.45
C GLY A 135 18.69 10.98 -4.69
N GLY A 136 19.68 10.88 -3.79
CA GLY A 136 20.97 11.57 -3.91
C GLY A 136 20.81 13.07 -4.15
N ALA A 137 21.45 13.59 -5.20
CA ALA A 137 21.40 15.01 -5.56
C ALA A 137 20.02 15.50 -6.02
N SER A 138 19.09 14.60 -6.36
CA SER A 138 17.71 14.96 -6.71
C SER A 138 16.87 15.32 -5.49
N TYR A 139 17.30 14.95 -4.28
CA TYR A 139 16.71 15.46 -3.05
C TYR A 139 17.37 16.77 -2.64
N THR A 140 16.59 17.85 -2.56
CA THR A 140 17.04 19.20 -2.19
C THR A 140 16.40 19.68 -0.89
N GLY A 141 15.65 18.82 -0.20
CA GLY A 141 15.01 19.14 1.07
C GLY A 141 16.00 19.26 2.22
N SER A 142 15.51 19.75 3.36
CA SER A 142 16.32 19.77 4.58
C SER A 142 16.70 18.36 5.02
N THR A 143 17.92 18.16 5.48
CA THR A 143 18.38 16.92 6.13
C THR A 143 18.47 17.06 7.65
N THR A 144 18.10 18.22 8.20
CA THR A 144 18.25 18.50 9.63
C THR A 144 17.20 17.80 10.50
N GLY A 145 17.58 17.53 11.74
CA GLY A 145 16.71 17.03 12.82
C GLY A 145 17.35 17.21 14.19
N SER A 146 16.89 16.45 15.18
CA SER A 146 17.43 16.47 16.53
C SER A 146 18.74 15.67 16.64
N ILE A 147 19.68 16.16 17.45
CA ILE A 147 20.89 15.42 17.87
C ILE A 147 20.61 14.19 18.77
N THR A 148 19.34 13.90 19.06
CA THR A 148 18.95 12.78 19.95
C THR A 148 19.37 11.43 19.38
N ASN A 149 19.27 11.27 18.05
CA ASN A 149 19.62 10.03 17.36
C ASN A 149 20.64 10.21 16.24
N ASP A 150 21.22 11.39 16.16
CA ASP A 150 22.17 11.76 15.14
C ASP A 150 23.34 12.51 15.79
N ILE A 151 24.54 12.33 15.26
CA ILE A 151 25.77 12.83 15.87
C ILE A 151 25.88 14.35 15.88
N ASP A 152 25.29 15.03 14.89
CA ASP A 152 25.38 16.49 14.73
C ASP A 152 24.04 17.15 14.36
N GLY A 153 22.98 16.35 14.16
CA GLY A 153 21.66 16.82 13.82
C GLY A 153 21.44 16.98 12.32
N ASP A 154 22.36 16.48 11.49
CA ASP A 154 22.27 16.45 10.04
C ASP A 154 22.32 15.00 9.53
N PHE A 155 21.17 14.49 9.08
CA PHE A 155 21.06 13.13 8.55
C PHE A 155 21.60 13.01 7.10
N GLY A 156 22.09 14.10 6.52
CA GLY A 156 22.58 14.16 5.15
C GLY A 156 24.05 13.74 5.02
N PRO A 157 24.53 13.50 3.79
CA PRO A 157 23.79 13.51 2.53
C PRO A 157 22.80 12.34 2.38
N PRO A 158 21.77 12.48 1.51
CA PRO A 158 20.77 11.43 1.24
C PRO A 158 21.39 10.14 0.71
N PHE A 159 20.68 9.02 0.89
CA PHE A 159 20.99 7.78 0.18
C PHE A 159 21.00 8.05 -1.35
N PRO A 160 22.02 7.59 -2.11
CA PRO A 160 22.19 8.00 -3.51
C PRO A 160 21.08 7.54 -4.46
N GLY A 161 20.47 6.38 -4.20
CA GLY A 161 19.45 5.77 -5.06
C GLY A 161 18.01 6.15 -4.69
N PRO A 162 17.02 5.71 -5.48
CA PRO A 162 15.61 5.85 -5.13
C PRO A 162 15.22 4.93 -3.97
N LEU A 163 14.04 5.15 -3.40
CA LEU A 163 13.44 4.17 -2.51
C LEU A 163 13.06 2.92 -3.33
N PRO A 164 13.42 1.69 -2.91
CA PRO A 164 13.17 0.47 -3.69
C PRO A 164 11.68 0.21 -3.94
N THR A 165 11.36 -0.10 -5.19
CA THR A 165 10.01 -0.45 -5.64
C THR A 165 9.96 -1.64 -6.59
N MET A 166 11.06 -1.95 -7.26
CA MET A 166 11.09 -2.83 -8.44
C MET A 166 11.45 -4.29 -8.11
N ASP A 167 12.01 -4.53 -6.93
CA ASP A 167 12.39 -5.86 -6.46
C ASP A 167 11.90 -6.06 -5.02
N THR A 168 12.40 -7.10 -4.36
CA THR A 168 12.03 -7.48 -2.99
C THR A 168 12.96 -6.88 -1.93
N ARG A 169 13.93 -6.04 -2.31
CA ARG A 169 14.91 -5.46 -1.38
C ARG A 169 14.40 -4.16 -0.80
N ALA A 170 14.88 -3.83 0.39
CA ALA A 170 14.55 -2.60 1.10
C ALA A 170 15.81 -1.77 1.34
N LEU A 171 15.67 -0.46 1.57
CA LEU A 171 16.75 0.28 2.25
C LEU A 171 16.82 -0.19 3.69
N VAL A 172 18.02 -0.46 4.18
CA VAL A 172 18.27 -0.93 5.54
C VAL A 172 19.42 -0.15 6.18
N PHE A 173 19.23 0.24 7.43
CA PHE A 173 20.24 0.88 8.26
C PHE A 173 21.26 -0.15 8.72
N LEU A 174 22.54 0.10 8.44
CA LEU A 174 23.65 -0.84 8.64
C LEU A 174 24.17 -0.88 10.08
N GLY A 175 23.93 0.18 10.85
CA GLY A 175 24.42 0.29 12.23
C GLY A 175 23.74 -0.69 13.19
N SER A 176 24.33 -0.87 14.37
CA SER A 176 23.71 -1.62 15.46
C SER A 176 22.46 -0.92 16.00
N ALA A 177 21.65 -1.62 16.82
CA ALA A 177 20.47 -1.04 17.44
C ALA A 177 20.80 0.24 18.22
N SER A 178 21.91 0.30 18.96
CA SER A 178 22.29 1.49 19.73
C SER A 178 22.96 2.60 18.91
N ALA A 179 23.30 2.36 17.64
CA ALA A 179 24.02 3.33 16.81
C ALA A 179 23.18 4.59 16.57
N MET A 180 23.85 5.75 16.57
CA MET A 180 23.30 7.00 16.04
C MET A 180 23.48 7.05 14.52
N SER A 181 22.67 7.86 13.86
CA SER A 181 22.90 8.30 12.49
C SER A 181 24.15 9.19 12.40
N THR A 182 24.77 9.14 11.23
CA THR A 182 25.83 10.04 10.77
C THR A 182 25.48 10.67 9.42
N SER A 183 24.98 9.88 8.46
CA SER A 183 24.47 10.35 7.17
C SER A 183 23.76 9.22 6.45
N ASN A 184 22.66 9.50 5.76
CA ASN A 184 21.92 8.44 5.07
C ASN A 184 22.75 7.75 3.97
N ALA A 185 23.66 8.47 3.31
CA ALA A 185 24.56 7.89 2.31
C ALA A 185 25.55 6.85 2.88
N ALA A 186 25.98 6.99 4.14
CA ALA A 186 26.89 6.05 4.78
C ALA A 186 26.14 4.97 5.58
N ASP A 187 24.98 5.33 6.12
CA ASP A 187 24.27 4.52 7.09
C ASP A 187 23.31 3.51 6.46
N TYR A 188 22.90 3.71 5.20
CA TYR A 188 21.94 2.85 4.52
C TYR A 188 22.53 2.20 3.26
N ASP A 189 22.11 0.95 3.04
CA ASP A 189 22.29 0.24 1.78
C ASP A 189 21.03 -0.59 1.50
N LEU A 190 20.99 -1.32 0.38
CA LEU A 190 19.95 -2.30 0.12
C LEU A 190 20.17 -3.57 0.95
N THR A 191 19.08 -4.20 1.36
CA THR A 191 19.13 -5.53 1.97
C THR A 191 19.85 -6.52 1.05
N VAL A 192 20.60 -7.45 1.64
CA VAL A 192 21.19 -8.56 0.91
C VAL A 192 20.08 -9.60 0.65
N GLY A 193 19.61 -9.66 -0.59
CA GLY A 193 18.47 -10.48 -0.97
C GLY A 193 17.14 -9.93 -0.44
N ASP A 194 16.12 -10.78 -0.48
CA ASP A 194 14.75 -10.48 -0.06
C ASP A 194 14.71 -9.81 1.32
N ALA A 195 14.02 -8.68 1.39
CA ALA A 195 13.85 -7.94 2.63
C ALA A 195 13.10 -8.78 3.65
N VAL A 196 13.54 -8.74 4.92
CA VAL A 196 12.81 -9.37 6.03
C VAL A 196 12.40 -8.28 7.01
N PHE A 197 11.10 -8.19 7.28
CA PHE A 197 10.53 -7.28 8.26
C PHE A 197 10.15 -8.05 9.52
N THR A 198 10.17 -7.40 10.68
CA THR A 198 9.86 -8.00 11.98
C THR A 198 9.00 -7.05 12.80
N ASN A 199 7.86 -7.53 13.30
CA ASN A 199 6.98 -6.76 14.16
C ASN A 199 7.48 -6.72 15.62
N ASN A 200 6.79 -5.95 16.47
CA ASN A 200 7.14 -5.80 17.87
C ASN A 200 7.05 -7.11 18.65
N ALA A 201 6.18 -8.04 18.24
CA ALA A 201 6.10 -9.38 18.81
C ALA A 201 7.30 -10.29 18.45
N GLY A 202 8.23 -9.83 17.61
CA GLY A 202 9.42 -10.57 17.20
C GLY A 202 9.16 -11.59 16.08
N VAL A 203 8.02 -11.51 15.40
CA VAL A 203 7.69 -12.36 14.25
C VAL A 203 8.26 -11.74 12.98
N SER A 204 8.99 -12.54 12.20
CA SER A 204 9.60 -12.11 10.94
C SER A 204 8.77 -12.51 9.72
N PHE A 205 8.77 -11.65 8.71
CA PHE A 205 8.03 -11.76 7.46
C PHE A 205 8.98 -11.48 6.30
N THR A 206 9.22 -12.48 5.46
CA THR A 206 10.07 -12.32 4.28
C THR A 206 9.26 -11.74 3.14
N VAL A 207 9.75 -10.67 2.53
CA VAL A 207 9.23 -10.12 1.28
C VAL A 207 9.61 -11.09 0.17
N GLY A 208 8.68 -11.98 -0.14
CA GLY A 208 8.80 -12.88 -1.27
C GLY A 208 7.68 -12.52 -2.22
N GLY A 209 7.97 -12.51 -3.52
CA GLY A 209 6.97 -12.28 -4.56
C GLY A 209 5.84 -13.30 -4.46
N GLY A 210 4.81 -12.99 -3.66
CA GLY A 210 3.47 -13.18 -4.17
C GLY A 210 3.48 -12.45 -5.51
N THR A 211 3.38 -13.20 -6.60
CA THR A 211 3.07 -12.63 -7.91
C THR A 211 1.92 -11.66 -7.67
N PRO A 212 2.07 -10.37 -8.04
CA PRO A 212 1.00 -9.41 -7.88
C PRO A 212 -0.32 -10.02 -8.35
N THR A 213 -1.32 -9.91 -7.49
CA THR A 213 -2.64 -10.48 -7.74
C THR A 213 -3.65 -9.38 -7.92
N GLY A 214 -4.69 -9.68 -8.67
CA GLY A 214 -5.81 -8.79 -8.95
C GLY A 214 -7.03 -9.58 -9.33
N ALA A 215 -8.07 -8.88 -9.79
CA ALA A 215 -9.26 -9.50 -10.31
C ALA A 215 -8.97 -10.21 -11.64
N CYS A 216 -9.55 -11.39 -11.82
CA CYS A 216 -9.56 -12.11 -13.08
C CYS A 216 -11.00 -12.31 -13.54
N CYS A 217 -11.35 -11.73 -14.68
CA CYS A 217 -12.66 -11.88 -15.27
C CYS A 217 -12.66 -12.98 -16.32
N ASP A 218 -13.55 -13.95 -16.19
CA ASP A 218 -13.95 -14.82 -17.28
C ASP A 218 -15.05 -14.10 -18.09
N ASP A 219 -14.67 -13.46 -19.19
CA ASP A 219 -15.59 -12.73 -20.06
C ASP A 219 -16.61 -13.66 -20.76
N ALA A 220 -16.41 -14.99 -20.76
CA ALA A 220 -17.37 -15.93 -21.32
C ALA A 220 -18.52 -16.25 -20.35
N THR A 221 -18.25 -16.25 -19.04
CA THR A 221 -19.23 -16.60 -17.99
C THR A 221 -19.57 -15.43 -17.06
N GLY A 222 -18.96 -14.26 -17.25
CA GLY A 222 -19.09 -13.13 -16.32
C GLY A 222 -18.58 -13.42 -14.90
N THR A 223 -17.94 -14.57 -14.67
CA THR A 223 -17.42 -14.95 -13.36
C THR A 223 -16.15 -14.17 -13.07
N CYS A 224 -16.09 -13.52 -11.91
CA CYS A 224 -14.89 -12.81 -11.49
C CYS A 224 -14.26 -13.45 -10.25
N ASN A 225 -12.96 -13.69 -10.32
CA ASN A 225 -12.16 -14.22 -9.22
C ASN A 225 -11.23 -13.13 -8.68
N GLU A 226 -11.21 -12.96 -7.36
CA GLU A 226 -10.33 -12.03 -6.66
C GLU A 226 -8.95 -12.65 -6.41
N GLY A 227 -7.91 -11.81 -6.33
CA GLY A 227 -6.59 -12.23 -5.84
C GLY A 227 -5.93 -13.32 -6.70
N VAL A 228 -6.13 -13.27 -8.01
CA VAL A 228 -5.51 -14.19 -8.99
C VAL A 228 -4.27 -13.53 -9.57
N THR A 229 -3.22 -14.30 -9.86
CA THR A 229 -2.04 -13.77 -10.55
C THR A 229 -2.35 -13.48 -12.01
N GLN A 230 -1.64 -12.53 -12.65
CA GLN A 230 -1.81 -12.30 -14.09
C GLN A 230 -1.62 -13.58 -14.91
N ALA A 231 -0.57 -14.36 -14.60
CA ALA A 231 -0.25 -15.57 -15.32
C ALA A 231 -1.32 -16.65 -15.19
N ASP A 232 -1.90 -16.84 -14.00
CA ASP A 232 -2.98 -17.80 -13.78
C ASP A 232 -4.28 -17.33 -14.47
N CYS A 233 -4.54 -16.02 -14.45
CA CYS A 233 -5.71 -15.44 -15.10
C CYS A 233 -5.67 -15.63 -16.62
N GLU A 234 -4.59 -15.19 -17.26
CA GLU A 234 -4.39 -15.30 -18.70
C GLU A 234 -4.24 -16.76 -19.12
N GLY A 235 -3.60 -17.60 -18.29
CA GLY A 235 -3.49 -19.04 -18.50
C GLY A 235 -4.84 -19.77 -18.47
N GLY A 236 -5.80 -19.24 -17.71
CA GLY A 236 -7.20 -19.68 -17.71
C GLY A 236 -8.06 -19.09 -18.83
N GLY A 237 -7.51 -18.21 -19.68
CA GLY A 237 -8.24 -17.51 -20.73
C GLY A 237 -9.06 -16.31 -20.24
N GLY A 238 -8.87 -15.90 -18.99
CA GLY A 238 -9.52 -14.73 -18.40
C GLY A 238 -8.79 -13.42 -18.72
N ARG A 239 -9.48 -12.31 -18.49
CA ARG A 239 -8.96 -10.95 -18.57
C ARG A 239 -8.52 -10.48 -17.19
N TYR A 240 -7.24 -10.19 -17.05
CA TYR A 240 -6.67 -9.67 -15.81
C TYR A 240 -6.98 -8.18 -15.65
N GLY A 241 -7.48 -7.79 -14.47
CA GLY A 241 -7.85 -6.41 -14.15
C GLY A 241 -6.68 -5.51 -13.77
N GLY A 242 -5.46 -6.06 -13.72
CA GLY A 242 -4.28 -5.40 -13.18
C GLY A 242 -4.11 -5.64 -11.68
N ASP A 243 -2.91 -5.34 -11.19
CA ASP A 243 -2.54 -5.58 -9.79
C ASP A 243 -3.41 -4.77 -8.83
N ASN A 244 -3.82 -5.39 -7.73
CA ASN A 244 -4.72 -4.82 -6.72
C ASN A 244 -6.11 -4.40 -7.24
N SER A 245 -6.46 -4.74 -8.49
CA SER A 245 -7.84 -4.61 -8.94
C SER A 245 -8.74 -5.56 -8.16
N THR A 246 -9.98 -5.13 -7.94
CA THR A 246 -11.04 -5.97 -7.39
C THR A 246 -12.09 -6.25 -8.47
N CYS A 247 -12.91 -7.28 -8.28
CA CYS A 247 -14.01 -7.59 -9.18
C CYS A 247 -15.04 -6.47 -9.30
N MET A 248 -15.09 -5.53 -8.35
CA MET A 248 -15.93 -4.34 -8.42
C MET A 248 -15.29 -3.18 -9.20
N THR A 249 -13.98 -3.20 -9.38
CA THR A 249 -13.21 -2.10 -10.00
C THR A 249 -12.60 -2.47 -11.34
N ILE A 250 -12.66 -3.74 -11.74
CA ILE A 250 -12.20 -4.20 -13.05
C ILE A 250 -13.02 -3.51 -14.16
N ASP A 251 -12.33 -2.96 -15.15
CA ASP A 251 -12.92 -2.19 -16.24
C ASP A 251 -12.39 -2.71 -17.59
N PRO A 252 -13.26 -3.14 -18.54
CA PRO A 252 -14.71 -3.27 -18.43
C PRO A 252 -15.17 -4.17 -17.28
N ALA A 253 -16.33 -3.84 -16.72
CA ALA A 253 -16.96 -4.61 -15.65
C ALA A 253 -17.11 -6.08 -16.05
N CYS A 254 -16.85 -6.98 -15.10
CA CYS A 254 -17.01 -8.41 -15.34
C CYS A 254 -18.48 -8.79 -15.26
N VAL A 255 -19.13 -8.89 -16.43
CA VAL A 255 -20.55 -9.21 -16.55
C VAL A 255 -20.73 -10.28 -17.62
N GLU A 256 -21.77 -11.10 -17.47
CA GLU A 256 -22.11 -12.07 -18.50
C GLU A 256 -22.44 -11.37 -19.83
N PRO A 257 -21.95 -11.91 -20.97
CA PRO A 257 -22.17 -11.33 -22.29
C PRO A 257 -23.62 -11.56 -22.75
N THR A 258 -24.53 -10.74 -22.25
CA THR A 258 -25.95 -10.77 -22.59
C THR A 258 -26.31 -9.75 -23.68
N GLY A 259 -27.45 -9.97 -24.33
CA GLY A 259 -27.98 -9.08 -25.38
C GLY A 259 -29.46 -9.32 -25.62
N ALA A 260 -30.03 -8.56 -26.54
CA ALA A 260 -31.44 -8.71 -26.91
C ALA A 260 -31.69 -9.98 -27.73
N CYS A 261 -32.82 -10.63 -27.50
CA CYS A 261 -33.28 -11.79 -28.24
C CYS A 261 -34.59 -11.51 -28.95
N CYS A 262 -34.59 -11.70 -30.26
CA CYS A 262 -35.75 -11.43 -31.12
C CYS A 262 -36.48 -12.70 -31.53
N PHE A 263 -37.74 -12.85 -31.13
CA PHE A 263 -38.58 -13.97 -31.55
C PHE A 263 -39.40 -13.60 -32.80
N GLU A 264 -38.86 -13.93 -33.96
CA GLU A 264 -39.43 -13.58 -35.27
C GLU A 264 -40.90 -14.00 -35.46
N THR A 265 -41.32 -15.10 -34.82
CA THR A 265 -42.67 -15.64 -34.97
C THR A 265 -43.71 -14.90 -34.12
N THR A 266 -43.32 -14.38 -32.96
CA THR A 266 -44.22 -13.71 -32.02
C THR A 266 -44.08 -12.19 -32.03
N GLY A 267 -42.98 -11.67 -32.58
CA GLY A 267 -42.58 -10.26 -32.47
C GLY A 267 -42.17 -9.84 -31.06
N ILE A 268 -42.00 -10.80 -30.13
CA ILE A 268 -41.52 -10.53 -28.78
C ILE A 268 -40.02 -10.30 -28.84
N CYS A 269 -39.54 -9.30 -28.09
CA CYS A 269 -38.12 -9.09 -27.86
C CYS A 269 -37.85 -9.11 -26.36
N ASP A 270 -36.94 -9.98 -25.95
CA ASP A 270 -36.49 -10.12 -24.57
C ASP A 270 -35.09 -9.53 -24.41
N GLU A 271 -34.88 -8.78 -23.32
CA GLU A 271 -33.61 -8.11 -23.02
C GLU A 271 -32.68 -9.02 -22.20
N GLY A 272 -31.37 -8.84 -22.35
CA GLY A 272 -30.38 -9.41 -21.43
C GLY A 272 -30.32 -10.95 -21.40
N LEU A 273 -30.58 -11.60 -22.54
CA LEU A 273 -30.43 -13.04 -22.70
C LEU A 273 -29.01 -13.41 -23.11
N LEU A 274 -28.56 -14.60 -22.69
CA LEU A 274 -27.37 -15.22 -23.26
C LEU A 274 -27.64 -15.64 -24.71
N GLN A 275 -26.62 -15.56 -25.56
CA GLN A 275 -26.75 -15.95 -26.98
C GLN A 275 -27.30 -17.38 -27.13
N GLY A 276 -26.75 -18.33 -26.37
CA GLY A 276 -27.18 -19.73 -26.43
C GLY A 276 -28.63 -19.94 -26.00
N ASP A 277 -29.09 -19.22 -24.98
CA ASP A 277 -30.49 -19.30 -24.52
C ASP A 277 -31.45 -18.71 -25.55
N CYS A 278 -31.05 -17.58 -26.16
CA CYS A 278 -31.81 -16.95 -27.22
C CYS A 278 -31.99 -17.89 -28.43
N GLU A 279 -30.88 -18.46 -28.91
CA GLU A 279 -30.88 -19.36 -30.06
C GLU A 279 -31.61 -20.68 -29.76
N SER A 280 -31.47 -21.22 -28.54
CA SER A 280 -32.16 -22.43 -28.10
C SER A 280 -33.67 -22.24 -27.98
N ALA A 281 -34.11 -21.04 -27.62
CA ALA A 281 -35.52 -20.66 -27.61
C ALA A 281 -36.07 -20.36 -29.03
N GLY A 282 -35.22 -20.41 -30.06
CA GLY A 282 -35.59 -20.15 -31.46
C GLY A 282 -35.60 -18.66 -31.84
N GLY A 283 -34.99 -17.80 -31.03
CA GLY A 283 -34.84 -16.38 -31.31
C GLY A 283 -33.54 -16.03 -32.04
N ARG A 284 -33.50 -14.83 -32.64
CA ARG A 284 -32.28 -14.21 -33.19
C ARG A 284 -31.61 -13.37 -32.11
N PHE A 285 -30.35 -13.68 -31.80
CA PHE A 285 -29.54 -12.86 -30.90
C PHE A 285 -29.08 -11.57 -31.58
N GLY A 286 -29.22 -10.43 -30.90
CA GLY A 286 -28.87 -9.10 -31.40
C GLY A 286 -27.40 -8.72 -31.27
N GLY A 287 -26.61 -9.56 -30.61
CA GLY A 287 -25.22 -9.27 -30.25
C GLY A 287 -25.07 -8.82 -28.80
N ILE A 288 -23.86 -8.93 -28.26
CA ILE A 288 -23.56 -8.55 -26.88
C ILE A 288 -23.80 -7.05 -26.68
N GLY A 289 -24.55 -6.70 -25.64
CA GLY A 289 -24.90 -5.31 -25.32
C GLY A 289 -25.98 -4.69 -26.22
N SER A 290 -26.54 -5.44 -27.18
CA SER A 290 -27.70 -4.97 -27.94
C SER A 290 -28.92 -4.89 -27.01
N THR A 291 -29.80 -3.93 -27.27
CA THR A 291 -31.12 -3.86 -26.62
C THR A 291 -32.22 -4.10 -27.64
N CYS A 292 -33.44 -4.37 -27.19
CA CYS A 292 -34.60 -4.52 -28.08
C CYS A 292 -34.90 -3.25 -28.89
N ALA A 293 -34.40 -2.10 -28.44
CA ALA A 293 -34.49 -0.84 -29.19
C ALA A 293 -33.40 -0.67 -30.26
N THR A 294 -32.27 -1.38 -30.14
CA THR A 294 -31.09 -1.22 -31.00
C THR A 294 -30.72 -2.46 -31.83
N ILE A 295 -31.41 -3.58 -31.60
CA ILE A 295 -31.22 -4.81 -32.38
C ILE A 295 -31.46 -4.56 -33.88
N ASP A 296 -30.53 -5.00 -34.72
CA ASP A 296 -30.56 -4.81 -36.18
C ASP A 296 -30.37 -6.17 -36.90
N PRO A 297 -31.33 -6.62 -37.73
CA PRO A 297 -32.62 -5.99 -38.03
C PRO A 297 -33.53 -5.84 -36.81
N ALA A 298 -34.35 -4.78 -36.80
CA ALA A 298 -35.37 -4.57 -35.78
C ALA A 298 -36.35 -5.75 -35.74
N CYS A 299 -36.85 -6.07 -34.54
CA CYS A 299 -37.82 -7.15 -34.41
C CYS A 299 -39.10 -6.87 -35.20
N PRO A 300 -39.71 -7.91 -35.80
CA PRO A 300 -41.01 -7.75 -36.44
C PRO A 300 -42.06 -7.32 -35.42
N PRO A 301 -43.02 -6.46 -35.79
CA PRO A 301 -44.10 -6.08 -34.90
C PRO A 301 -44.92 -7.33 -34.53
N PRO A 302 -45.44 -7.41 -33.28
CA PRO A 302 -46.28 -8.54 -32.89
C PRO A 302 -47.48 -8.66 -33.83
N PRO A 303 -47.92 -9.89 -34.16
CA PRO A 303 -49.04 -10.10 -35.07
C PRO A 303 -50.28 -9.38 -34.52
N LEU A 304 -50.92 -8.58 -35.36
CA LEU A 304 -52.16 -7.88 -35.04
C LEU A 304 -53.19 -8.90 -34.57
N SER A 305 -53.51 -8.90 -33.27
CA SER A 305 -54.70 -9.59 -32.79
C SER A 305 -55.91 -8.87 -33.38
N ILE A 306 -56.51 -9.46 -34.41
CA ILE A 306 -57.87 -9.09 -34.81
C ILE A 306 -58.75 -9.51 -33.63
N SER A 307 -59.03 -8.59 -32.72
CA SER A 307 -60.15 -8.71 -31.80
C SER A 307 -61.40 -8.66 -32.66
N LEU A 308 -61.97 -9.83 -32.95
CA LEU A 308 -63.33 -9.94 -33.47
C LEU A 308 -64.28 -9.59 -32.32
N GLU A 309 -64.59 -8.31 -32.17
CA GLU A 309 -65.84 -7.84 -31.55
C GLU A 309 -66.71 -7.16 -32.61
#